data_AF-A0A2M8LPZ1-F1
#
_entry.id   AF-A0A2M8LPZ1-F1
#
_cell.length_a   1.000
_cell.length_b   1.000
_cell.length_c   1.000
_cell.angle_alpha   90.00
_cell.angle_beta   90.00
_cell.angle_gamma   90.00
#
_symmetry.space_group_name_H-M   'P 1'
#
loop_
_entity.id
_entity.type
_entity.pdbx_description
1 polymer ?
#
loop_
_entity_poly.entity_id
_entity_poly.type
_entity_poly.pdbx_seq_one_letter_code
_entity_poly.pdbx_strand_id
1 'polypeptide(L)'
;MSDSPGWASPGSSPSDPPPSSGDGASGGGADGRPPVGKAPGAGAPGQQPPAAPQGWGAAPPPPPGQPGWGGQPGWDQWNQPPAAKPGVIPLRPLGVGEILDGAISTARAHWRTVLGIALGVAVMIQLASTVATGVWLRDNSGLQALETKTEPTMDDLREALNGMLSTLGVGMLATLIGTVLATAMLTVVVSRAVLGRPVSLGEAWRDSRPQLLRLLGLTLLVGLVVTGAIVLGTLPGVLLAFSGSTAGGTVLGLLGGFAGILVAVWLWVRYCLSAPALMLERQGVIAALRRSAKLVRNSWWRIFGIQLLTLVLVFIIGMIIELPASFLAPVLSGDGLDSFLTGTTAEMSWTYLTVIGIGAVLSSTVTLPLSAGVTALLYMDQRIRREALDLELARAAGVPGHGQQPSGGVPGNAPGT
;
A
#
# COMPACT_ATOMS: atom_id res chain seq x y z
N MET A 1 6.87 -51.16 -8.37
CA MET A 1 6.44 -50.89 -9.75
C MET A 1 6.05 -49.42 -9.83
N SER A 2 7.03 -48.58 -10.06
CA SER A 2 6.89 -47.18 -10.49
C SER A 2 6.75 -47.18 -12.00
N ASP A 3 5.85 -46.36 -12.55
CA ASP A 3 6.07 -45.67 -13.82
C ASP A 3 5.07 -44.52 -13.97
N SER A 4 5.62 -43.31 -14.03
CA SER A 4 4.96 -42.08 -14.42
C SER A 4 5.20 -41.86 -15.93
N PRO A 5 4.20 -41.47 -16.74
CA PRO A 5 4.47 -40.96 -18.07
C PRO A 5 4.80 -39.47 -18.03
N GLY A 6 5.96 -39.14 -18.61
CA GLY A 6 6.48 -37.78 -18.77
C GLY A 6 5.70 -36.92 -19.75
N TRP A 7 5.85 -35.61 -19.55
CA TRP A 7 5.35 -34.51 -20.37
C TRP A 7 6.18 -34.35 -21.66
N ALA A 8 5.53 -34.09 -22.80
CA ALA A 8 6.17 -33.84 -24.09
C ALA A 8 5.93 -32.40 -24.59
N SER A 9 6.96 -31.77 -25.16
CA SER A 9 6.92 -30.45 -25.81
C SER A 9 6.39 -30.55 -27.25
N PRO A 10 5.47 -29.68 -27.71
CA PRO A 10 5.06 -29.62 -29.11
C PRO A 10 5.80 -28.54 -29.91
N GLY A 11 6.26 -28.88 -31.12
CA GLY A 11 6.28 -27.92 -32.24
C GLY A 11 7.59 -27.76 -33.02
N SER A 12 8.05 -28.78 -33.72
CA SER A 12 8.89 -28.62 -34.93
C SER A 12 8.07 -29.03 -36.15
N SER A 13 7.85 -28.08 -37.08
CA SER A 13 7.14 -28.33 -38.33
C SER A 13 8.05 -29.02 -39.37
N PRO A 14 7.53 -29.91 -40.24
CA PRO A 14 8.32 -30.67 -41.19
C PRO A 14 8.57 -29.93 -42.51
N SER A 15 9.76 -30.16 -43.06
CA SER A 15 10.20 -29.88 -44.42
C SER A 15 9.43 -30.72 -45.45
N ASP A 16 9.21 -30.18 -46.66
CA ASP A 16 8.91 -30.96 -47.86
C ASP A 16 9.40 -30.24 -49.15
N PRO A 17 9.55 -30.96 -50.29
CA PRO A 17 10.66 -30.83 -51.26
C PRO A 17 10.30 -30.15 -52.60
N PRO A 18 11.23 -29.99 -53.58
CA PRO A 18 11.01 -29.21 -54.81
C PRO A 18 10.53 -30.07 -56.00
N PRO A 19 9.98 -29.42 -57.05
CA PRO A 19 10.44 -29.77 -58.40
C PRO A 19 10.55 -28.59 -59.39
N SER A 20 11.06 -28.98 -60.56
CA SER A 20 11.80 -28.31 -61.62
C SER A 20 11.03 -27.53 -62.71
N SER A 21 11.83 -26.69 -63.40
CA SER A 21 11.91 -26.39 -64.85
C SER A 21 10.83 -25.56 -65.57
N GLY A 22 11.29 -24.51 -66.28
CA GLY A 22 10.75 -24.16 -67.61
C GLY A 22 10.65 -22.66 -67.95
N ASP A 23 11.68 -22.16 -68.66
CA ASP A 23 11.64 -21.18 -69.77
C ASP A 23 11.33 -19.68 -69.59
N GLY A 24 12.20 -18.85 -70.19
CA GLY A 24 11.89 -17.45 -70.56
C GLY A 24 13.13 -16.54 -70.64
N ALA A 25 13.55 -16.20 -71.87
CA ALA A 25 14.82 -15.58 -72.23
C ALA A 25 14.86 -14.03 -72.22
N SER A 26 16.06 -13.47 -72.03
CA SER A 26 16.65 -12.29 -72.73
C SER A 26 17.96 -11.89 -72.01
N GLY A 27 19.15 -12.13 -72.57
CA GLY A 27 19.91 -11.18 -73.41
C GLY A 27 20.71 -10.19 -72.52
N GLY A 28 22.03 -9.99 -72.59
CA GLY A 28 23.13 -10.35 -73.46
C GLY A 28 24.32 -9.45 -73.03
N GLY A 29 25.57 -9.84 -73.33
CA GLY A 29 26.73 -8.97 -73.15
C GLY A 29 27.95 -9.64 -72.52
N ALA A 30 28.89 -10.01 -73.38
CA ALA A 30 30.16 -10.65 -73.07
C ALA A 30 31.23 -9.61 -72.63
N ASP A 31 32.26 -10.04 -71.91
CA ASP A 31 33.66 -10.04 -72.37
C ASP A 31 34.69 -10.22 -71.23
N GLY A 32 35.75 -10.99 -71.53
CA GLY A 32 37.10 -10.77 -70.97
C GLY A 32 37.60 -11.68 -69.84
N ARG A 33 38.31 -12.76 -70.19
CA ARG A 33 39.23 -13.53 -69.29
C ARG A 33 40.60 -12.79 -69.10
N PRO A 34 41.61 -13.38 -68.45
CA PRO A 34 42.08 -13.22 -67.05
C PRO A 34 43.42 -12.43 -66.97
N PRO A 35 44.12 -12.37 -65.82
CA PRO A 35 45.32 -13.24 -65.72
C PRO A 35 45.72 -13.73 -64.31
N VAL A 36 46.62 -14.72 -64.38
CA VAL A 36 47.37 -15.41 -63.32
C VAL A 36 48.62 -14.61 -62.89
N GLY A 37 49.05 -14.78 -61.64
CA GLY A 37 50.44 -14.57 -61.16
C GLY A 37 50.46 -14.33 -59.63
N LYS A 38 51.44 -14.74 -58.82
CA LYS A 38 52.72 -15.45 -58.94
C LYS A 38 53.15 -15.79 -57.50
N ALA A 39 53.66 -16.99 -57.25
CA ALA A 39 54.72 -17.22 -56.23
C ALA A 39 56.08 -17.13 -56.96
N PRO A 40 57.29 -17.12 -56.35
CA PRO A 40 57.67 -17.37 -54.94
C PRO A 40 58.72 -16.38 -54.37
N GLY A 41 59.14 -16.54 -53.10
CA GLY A 41 60.35 -15.86 -52.59
C GLY A 41 60.62 -16.05 -51.09
N ALA A 42 61.62 -16.86 -50.76
CA ALA A 42 62.18 -17.03 -49.41
C ALA A 42 63.19 -15.91 -49.08
N GLY A 43 63.26 -15.50 -47.81
CA GLY A 43 64.27 -14.53 -47.34
C GLY A 43 64.25 -14.18 -45.85
N ALA A 44 65.04 -14.93 -45.08
CA ALA A 44 65.76 -14.60 -43.84
C ALA A 44 65.04 -14.34 -42.48
N PRO A 45 65.62 -14.81 -41.34
CA PRO A 45 65.01 -14.77 -40.00
C PRO A 45 65.56 -13.65 -39.09
N GLY A 46 64.70 -13.07 -38.24
CA GLY A 46 65.03 -11.97 -37.33
C GLY A 46 64.64 -12.20 -35.86
N GLN A 47 65.59 -12.76 -35.10
CA GLN A 47 66.02 -12.45 -33.72
C GLN A 47 65.01 -12.18 -32.58
N GLN A 48 65.02 -13.05 -31.56
CA GLN A 48 64.80 -12.75 -30.13
C GLN A 48 66.10 -12.24 -29.49
N PRO A 49 66.08 -11.34 -28.48
CA PRO A 49 66.25 -11.73 -27.05
C PRO A 49 65.65 -10.69 -26.03
N PRO A 50 65.89 -10.72 -24.69
CA PRO A 50 66.25 -11.80 -23.75
C PRO A 50 65.31 -11.90 -22.50
N ALA A 51 65.56 -12.92 -21.67
CA ALA A 51 64.91 -13.19 -20.38
C ALA A 51 65.30 -12.22 -19.23
N ALA A 52 64.40 -12.06 -18.26
CA ALA A 52 64.60 -11.37 -16.98
C ALA A 52 64.15 -12.26 -15.79
N PRO A 53 64.67 -12.05 -14.56
CA PRO A 53 65.18 -13.12 -13.70
C PRO A 53 64.22 -13.70 -12.65
N GLN A 54 64.56 -14.91 -12.19
CA GLN A 54 64.00 -15.59 -11.01
C GLN A 54 64.10 -14.70 -9.75
N GLY A 55 62.95 -14.37 -9.16
CA GLY A 55 62.81 -13.69 -7.89
C GLY A 55 61.93 -14.49 -6.93
N TRP A 56 62.44 -14.71 -5.73
CA TRP A 56 61.85 -15.46 -4.63
C TRP A 56 60.52 -14.87 -4.15
N GLY A 57 59.50 -15.71 -3.94
CA GLY A 57 58.26 -15.32 -3.26
C GLY A 57 57.03 -16.15 -3.63
N ALA A 58 57.04 -17.45 -3.31
CA ALA A 58 55.80 -18.24 -3.33
C ALA A 58 54.89 -17.76 -2.19
N ALA A 59 53.70 -17.24 -2.51
CA ALA A 59 52.67 -16.99 -1.51
C ALA A 59 52.19 -18.34 -0.92
N PRO A 60 52.10 -18.50 0.41
CA PRO A 60 51.68 -19.77 1.00
C PRO A 60 50.19 -20.03 0.70
N PRO A 61 49.79 -21.30 0.51
CA PRO A 61 48.38 -21.64 0.33
C PRO A 61 47.57 -21.33 1.60
N PRO A 62 46.29 -20.92 1.48
CA PRO A 62 45.46 -20.62 2.62
C PRO A 62 45.24 -21.90 3.47
N PRO A 63 45.22 -21.78 4.82
CA PRO A 63 45.00 -22.94 5.68
C PRO A 63 43.58 -23.50 5.53
N PRO A 64 43.38 -24.82 5.72
CA PRO A 64 42.05 -25.43 5.67
C PRO A 64 41.17 -24.83 6.76
N GLY A 65 40.04 -24.23 6.38
CA GLY A 65 39.09 -23.62 7.31
C GLY A 65 38.55 -24.64 8.31
N GLN A 66 38.76 -24.38 9.59
CA GLN A 66 38.06 -25.07 10.67
C GLN A 66 36.56 -24.67 10.65
N PRO A 67 35.64 -25.57 11.01
CA PRO A 67 34.22 -25.26 11.08
C PRO A 67 33.95 -24.38 12.31
N GLY A 68 33.94 -23.06 12.09
CA GLY A 68 33.60 -22.07 13.11
C GLY A 68 32.12 -22.10 13.47
N TRP A 69 31.81 -22.75 14.59
CA TRP A 69 30.59 -22.52 15.36
C TRP A 69 30.64 -21.13 16.00
N GLY A 70 29.76 -20.22 15.58
CA GLY A 70 29.61 -18.90 16.23
C GLY A 70 29.26 -17.78 15.27
N GLY A 71 28.05 -17.78 14.72
CA GLY A 71 27.53 -16.63 13.99
C GLY A 71 27.10 -15.51 14.94
N GLN A 72 27.96 -14.51 15.13
CA GLN A 72 27.58 -13.23 15.75
C GLN A 72 26.55 -12.51 14.86
N PRO A 73 25.42 -12.02 15.41
CA PRO A 73 24.44 -11.26 14.65
C PRO A 73 24.88 -9.79 14.58
N GLY A 74 25.46 -9.36 13.46
CA GLY A 74 25.59 -7.92 13.21
C GLY A 74 26.77 -7.51 12.35
N TRP A 75 26.64 -7.68 11.03
CA TRP A 75 27.34 -6.86 10.01
C TRP A 75 26.98 -7.26 8.57
N ASP A 76 26.53 -8.50 8.32
CA ASP A 76 26.27 -9.01 6.96
C ASP A 76 24.97 -8.51 6.31
N GLN A 77 24.18 -7.66 6.99
CA GLN A 77 22.95 -7.08 6.41
C GLN A 77 23.22 -5.99 5.37
N TRP A 78 24.42 -5.40 5.36
CA TRP A 78 24.76 -4.29 4.46
C TRP A 78 25.26 -4.73 3.07
N ASN A 79 25.54 -6.02 2.88
CA ASN A 79 26.16 -6.55 1.66
C ASN A 79 25.32 -7.62 0.94
N GLN A 80 23.98 -7.60 1.11
CA GLN A 80 23.10 -8.49 0.36
C GLN A 80 23.04 -8.08 -1.12
N PRO A 81 23.09 -9.04 -2.07
CA PRO A 81 22.91 -8.75 -3.50
C PRO A 81 21.64 -7.94 -3.73
N PRO A 82 21.61 -6.97 -4.68
CA PRO A 82 20.41 -6.21 -4.98
C PRO A 82 19.26 -7.15 -5.30
N ALA A 83 18.29 -7.26 -4.40
CA ALA A 83 17.06 -7.99 -4.67
C ALA A 83 16.44 -7.41 -5.95
N ALA A 84 15.93 -8.29 -6.83
CA ALA A 84 15.26 -7.83 -8.03
C ALA A 84 14.18 -6.81 -7.65
N LYS A 85 14.25 -5.62 -8.23
CA LYS A 85 13.27 -4.53 -8.10
C LYS A 85 12.47 -4.44 -9.40
N PRO A 86 11.45 -5.30 -9.63
CA PRO A 86 10.55 -5.10 -10.77
C PRO A 86 9.82 -3.75 -10.71
N GLY A 87 9.62 -3.21 -9.50
CA GLY A 87 9.02 -1.90 -9.23
C GLY A 87 9.77 -1.10 -8.16
N VAL A 88 9.09 -0.13 -7.55
CA VAL A 88 9.72 0.87 -6.64
C VAL A 88 10.14 0.31 -5.28
N ILE A 89 9.74 -0.92 -4.94
CA ILE A 89 9.84 -1.49 -3.58
C ILE A 89 10.57 -2.85 -3.61
N PRO A 90 11.52 -3.09 -2.69
CA PRO A 90 12.23 -4.36 -2.62
C PRO A 90 11.29 -5.51 -2.20
N LEU A 91 11.40 -6.65 -2.87
CA LEU A 91 10.66 -7.88 -2.55
C LEU A 91 11.31 -8.62 -1.38
N ARG A 92 11.38 -7.97 -0.22
CA ARG A 92 11.88 -8.54 1.04
C ARG A 92 11.01 -8.08 2.21
N PRO A 93 11.13 -8.70 3.40
CA PRO A 93 10.48 -8.21 4.60
C PRO A 93 10.86 -6.74 4.87
N LEU A 94 9.88 -5.84 4.87
CA LEU A 94 10.11 -4.39 4.87
C LEU A 94 10.37 -3.85 6.29
N GLY A 95 11.30 -2.92 6.44
CA GLY A 95 11.45 -2.09 7.63
C GLY A 95 10.36 -1.01 7.74
N VAL A 96 10.22 -0.37 8.90
CA VAL A 96 9.23 0.74 9.09
C VAL A 96 9.52 1.90 8.14
N GLY A 97 10.79 2.31 8.05
CA GLY A 97 11.22 3.38 7.14
C GLY A 97 11.02 3.01 5.66
N GLU A 98 11.24 1.75 5.28
CA GLU A 98 11.02 1.26 3.92
C GLU A 98 9.53 1.23 3.54
N ILE A 99 8.63 0.99 4.51
CA ILE A 99 7.18 1.06 4.28
C ILE A 99 6.74 2.51 4.02
N LEU A 100 7.23 3.46 4.83
CA LEU A 100 6.91 4.88 4.65
C LEU A 100 7.52 5.43 3.35
N ASP A 101 8.80 5.15 3.10
CA ASP A 101 9.48 5.56 1.86
C ASP A 101 8.89 4.86 0.63
N GLY A 102 8.50 3.60 0.76
CA GLY A 102 7.75 2.85 -0.27
C GLY A 102 6.40 3.51 -0.60
N ALA A 103 5.66 3.98 0.40
CA ALA A 103 4.39 4.66 0.20
C ALA A 103 4.58 6.01 -0.52
N ILE A 104 5.56 6.81 -0.11
CA ILE A 104 5.87 8.11 -0.70
C ILE A 104 6.43 7.96 -2.12
N SER A 105 7.36 7.03 -2.33
CA SER A 105 7.95 6.75 -3.64
C SER A 105 6.89 6.24 -4.63
N THR A 106 5.96 5.40 -4.18
CA THR A 106 4.80 4.96 -4.97
C THR A 106 3.89 6.14 -5.33
N ALA A 107 3.59 7.00 -4.36
CA ALA A 107 2.78 8.20 -4.58
C ALA A 107 3.45 9.14 -5.60
N ARG A 108 4.77 9.31 -5.51
CA ARG A 108 5.56 10.15 -6.42
C ARG A 108 5.68 9.54 -7.83
N ALA A 109 5.90 8.24 -7.94
CA ALA A 109 6.01 7.55 -9.23
C ALA A 109 4.71 7.63 -10.04
N HIS A 110 3.56 7.58 -9.37
CA HIS A 110 2.23 7.65 -10.00
C HIS A 110 1.45 8.93 -9.62
N TRP A 111 2.14 10.05 -9.41
CA TRP A 111 1.58 11.28 -8.82
C TRP A 111 0.30 11.77 -9.51
N ARG A 112 0.23 11.68 -10.84
CA ARG A 112 -0.95 12.14 -11.62
C ARG A 112 -2.21 11.36 -11.25
N THR A 113 -2.09 10.04 -11.14
CA THR A 113 -3.20 9.16 -10.83
C THR A 113 -3.53 9.23 -9.35
N VAL A 114 -2.50 9.19 -8.50
CA VAL A 114 -2.64 9.21 -7.04
C VAL A 114 -3.25 10.52 -6.55
N LEU A 115 -2.72 11.67 -6.96
CA LEU A 115 -3.26 12.97 -6.57
C LEU A 115 -4.61 13.24 -7.24
N GLY A 116 -4.83 12.77 -8.47
CA GLY A 116 -6.15 12.89 -9.11
C GLY A 116 -7.25 12.15 -8.35
N ILE A 117 -6.96 10.94 -7.87
CA ILE A 117 -7.87 10.16 -7.01
C ILE A 117 -8.07 10.87 -5.67
N ALA A 118 -6.97 11.23 -4.99
CA ALA A 118 -7.03 11.83 -3.68
C ALA A 118 -7.76 13.18 -3.68
N LEU A 119 -7.49 14.04 -4.67
CA LEU A 119 -8.16 15.31 -4.87
C LEU A 119 -9.65 15.12 -5.16
N GLY A 120 -10.00 14.22 -6.08
CA GLY A 120 -11.41 13.95 -6.42
C GLY A 120 -12.21 13.47 -5.21
N VAL A 121 -11.62 12.56 -4.42
CA VAL A 121 -12.23 12.08 -3.17
C VAL A 121 -12.30 13.19 -2.12
N ALA A 122 -11.23 13.95 -1.92
CA ALA A 122 -11.17 15.03 -0.94
C ALA A 122 -12.20 16.13 -1.25
N VAL A 123 -12.30 16.57 -2.51
CA VAL A 123 -13.29 17.54 -2.95
C VAL A 123 -14.70 17.01 -2.76
N MET A 124 -14.97 15.75 -3.08
CA MET A 124 -16.28 15.14 -2.87
C MET A 124 -16.66 15.12 -1.39
N ILE A 125 -15.76 14.68 -0.50
CA ILE A 125 -15.99 14.68 0.95
C ILE A 125 -16.25 16.11 1.42
N GLN A 126 -15.39 17.05 1.02
CA GLN A 126 -15.46 18.41 1.50
C GLN A 126 -16.70 19.15 1.00
N LEU A 127 -17.08 19.00 -0.26
CA LEU A 127 -18.29 19.63 -0.80
C LEU A 127 -19.54 19.13 -0.06
N ALA A 128 -19.64 17.83 0.18
CA ALA A 128 -20.75 17.26 0.93
C ALA A 128 -20.79 17.80 2.37
N SER A 129 -19.65 17.85 3.05
CA SER A 129 -19.55 18.39 4.42
C SER A 129 -19.83 19.89 4.48
N THR A 130 -19.27 20.70 3.58
CA THR A 130 -19.48 22.16 3.53
C THR A 130 -20.94 22.50 3.22
N VAL A 131 -21.59 21.79 2.29
CA VAL A 131 -23.01 21.99 2.00
C VAL A 131 -23.87 21.58 3.20
N ALA A 132 -23.57 20.44 3.84
CA ALA A 132 -24.30 19.99 5.01
C ALA A 132 -24.23 21.02 6.15
N THR A 133 -23.03 21.48 6.48
CA THR A 133 -22.81 22.49 7.52
C THR A 133 -23.44 23.82 7.15
N GLY A 134 -23.33 24.25 5.89
CA GLY A 134 -23.92 25.51 5.43
C GLY A 134 -25.45 25.52 5.41
N VAL A 135 -26.08 24.40 5.05
CA VAL A 135 -27.54 24.22 5.15
C VAL A 135 -27.98 24.21 6.61
N TRP A 136 -27.27 23.46 7.46
CA TRP A 136 -27.55 23.45 8.89
C TRP A 136 -27.47 24.82 9.54
N LEU A 137 -26.49 25.64 9.14
CA LEU A 137 -26.34 27.00 9.64
C LEU A 137 -27.53 27.90 9.27
N ARG A 138 -28.15 27.67 8.11
CA ARG A 138 -29.33 28.42 7.66
C ARG A 138 -30.59 28.02 8.44
N ASP A 139 -30.68 26.75 8.84
CA ASP A 139 -31.90 26.14 9.39
C ASP A 139 -31.74 25.79 10.89
N ASN A 140 -30.80 26.40 11.62
CA ASN A 140 -30.50 26.09 13.04
C ASN A 140 -31.49 26.71 14.05
N SER A 141 -32.75 26.90 13.66
CA SER A 141 -33.85 27.44 14.49
C SER A 141 -33.93 26.80 15.88
N GLY A 142 -33.80 25.47 15.95
CA GLY A 142 -33.84 24.73 17.22
C GLY A 142 -32.67 25.01 18.17
N LEU A 143 -31.46 25.26 17.64
CA LEU A 143 -30.29 25.60 18.45
C LEU A 143 -30.37 27.05 18.96
N GLN A 144 -30.78 27.98 18.10
CA GLN A 144 -31.02 29.36 18.52
C GLN A 144 -32.09 29.44 19.60
N ALA A 145 -33.13 28.60 19.51
CA ALA A 145 -34.16 28.48 20.54
C ALA A 145 -33.61 27.97 21.87
N LEU A 146 -32.67 27.00 21.86
CA LEU A 146 -32.00 26.50 23.07
C LEU A 146 -31.07 27.53 23.72
N GLU A 147 -30.42 28.39 22.93
CA GLU A 147 -29.50 29.43 23.44
C GLU A 147 -30.24 30.67 23.94
N THR A 148 -31.36 31.02 23.31
CA THR A 148 -32.04 32.31 23.54
C THR A 148 -33.24 32.19 24.48
N LYS A 149 -33.93 31.03 24.53
CA LYS A 149 -35.12 30.86 25.38
C LYS A 149 -34.72 30.43 26.80
N THR A 150 -35.31 31.08 27.80
CA THR A 150 -35.12 30.74 29.23
C THR A 150 -35.69 29.36 29.59
N GLU A 151 -36.74 28.90 28.89
CA GLU A 151 -37.31 27.56 29.02
C GLU A 151 -37.49 26.93 27.62
N PRO A 152 -36.51 26.16 27.13
CA PRO A 152 -36.60 25.52 25.82
C PRO A 152 -37.65 24.39 25.82
N THR A 153 -38.42 24.29 24.74
CA THR A 153 -39.46 23.25 24.60
C THR A 153 -38.85 21.92 24.13
N MET A 154 -39.50 20.79 24.40
CA MET A 154 -39.07 19.47 23.93
C MET A 154 -38.97 19.39 22.39
N ASP A 155 -39.76 20.19 21.67
CA ASP A 155 -39.69 20.27 20.20
C ASP A 155 -38.48 21.08 19.72
N ASP A 156 -38.08 22.14 20.42
CA ASP A 156 -36.84 22.88 20.14
C ASP A 156 -35.61 21.95 20.29
N LEU A 157 -35.62 21.11 21.33
CA LEU A 157 -34.58 20.10 21.57
C LEU A 157 -34.52 19.05 20.45
N ARG A 158 -35.68 18.55 20.01
CA ARG A 158 -35.75 17.57 18.90
C ARG A 158 -35.26 18.17 17.59
N GLU A 159 -35.64 19.40 17.29
CA GLU A 159 -35.23 20.11 16.08
C GLU A 159 -33.71 20.36 16.07
N ALA A 160 -33.15 20.79 17.21
CA ALA A 160 -31.70 20.92 17.39
C ALA A 160 -30.96 19.59 17.21
N LEU A 161 -31.46 18.52 17.81
CA LEU A 161 -30.89 17.17 17.67
C LEU A 161 -30.97 16.67 16.23
N ASN A 162 -32.11 16.86 15.56
CA ASN A 162 -32.29 16.48 14.16
C ASN A 162 -31.33 17.25 13.25
N GLY A 163 -31.19 18.56 13.47
CA GLY A 163 -30.20 19.39 12.78
C GLY A 163 -28.79 18.84 12.98
N MET A 164 -28.37 18.63 14.22
CA MET A 164 -27.03 18.11 14.53
C MET A 164 -26.78 16.72 13.93
N LEU A 165 -27.74 15.79 14.08
CA LEU A 165 -27.65 14.43 13.55
C LEU A 165 -27.63 14.40 12.02
N SER A 166 -28.39 15.28 11.35
CA SER A 166 -28.40 15.35 9.89
C SER A 166 -27.05 15.82 9.35
N THR A 167 -26.46 16.88 9.92
CA THR A 167 -25.13 17.38 9.55
C THR A 167 -24.04 16.33 9.78
N LEU A 168 -24.03 15.72 10.96
CA LEU A 168 -23.10 14.63 11.29
C LEU A 168 -23.30 13.42 10.37
N GLY A 169 -24.56 13.08 10.06
CA GLY A 169 -24.92 11.98 9.18
C GLY A 169 -24.43 12.19 7.75
N VAL A 170 -24.61 13.38 7.18
CA VAL A 170 -24.12 13.69 5.83
C VAL A 170 -22.59 13.68 5.78
N GLY A 171 -21.92 14.30 6.77
CA GLY A 171 -20.46 14.26 6.87
C GLY A 171 -19.91 12.84 7.03
N MET A 172 -20.56 12.02 7.86
CA MET A 172 -20.21 10.61 8.06
C MET A 172 -20.39 9.79 6.78
N LEU A 173 -21.51 9.96 6.06
CA LEU A 173 -21.77 9.27 4.79
C LEU A 173 -20.75 9.69 3.72
N ALA A 174 -20.46 10.97 3.59
CA ALA A 174 -19.46 11.48 2.65
C ALA A 174 -18.07 10.90 2.95
N THR A 175 -17.68 10.90 4.22
CA THR A 175 -16.41 10.32 4.70
C THR A 175 -16.36 8.81 4.45
N LEU A 176 -17.45 8.09 4.70
CA LEU A 176 -17.55 6.65 4.45
C LEU A 176 -17.35 6.33 2.97
N ILE A 177 -18.09 7.01 2.09
CA ILE A 177 -17.99 6.83 0.63
C ILE A 177 -16.57 7.18 0.16
N GLY A 178 -16.05 8.31 0.60
CA GLY A 178 -14.70 8.75 0.27
C GLY A 178 -13.62 7.78 0.73
N THR A 179 -13.74 7.24 1.94
CA THR A 179 -12.80 6.24 2.46
C THR A 179 -12.86 4.96 1.63
N VAL A 180 -14.06 4.49 1.24
CA VAL A 180 -14.22 3.32 0.38
C VAL A 180 -13.59 3.56 -0.99
N LEU A 181 -13.86 4.70 -1.61
CA LEU A 181 -13.31 5.09 -2.92
C LEU A 181 -11.79 5.21 -2.89
N ALA A 182 -11.25 5.97 -1.93
CA ALA A 182 -9.82 6.14 -1.75
C ALA A 182 -9.14 4.79 -1.53
N THR A 183 -9.65 3.97 -0.61
CA THR A 183 -9.09 2.66 -0.31
C THR A 183 -9.11 1.76 -1.53
N ALA A 184 -10.22 1.68 -2.25
CA ALA A 184 -10.35 0.81 -3.43
C ALA A 184 -9.37 1.22 -4.54
N MET A 185 -9.37 2.50 -4.91
CA MET A 185 -8.59 2.99 -6.04
C MET A 185 -7.09 3.07 -5.71
N LEU A 186 -6.72 3.59 -4.53
CA LEU A 186 -5.30 3.73 -4.14
C LEU A 186 -4.65 2.37 -3.90
N THR A 187 -5.38 1.37 -3.38
CA THR A 187 -4.85 0.01 -3.22
C THR A 187 -4.50 -0.61 -4.58
N VAL A 188 -5.32 -0.41 -5.61
CA VAL A 188 -5.04 -0.88 -6.97
C VAL A 188 -3.78 -0.21 -7.54
N VAL A 189 -3.64 1.10 -7.34
CA VAL A 189 -2.45 1.84 -7.78
C VAL A 189 -1.20 1.32 -7.09
N VAL A 190 -1.23 1.13 -5.77
CA VAL A 190 -0.09 0.59 -5.01
C VAL A 190 0.27 -0.81 -5.50
N SER A 191 -0.72 -1.68 -5.72
CA SER A 191 -0.48 -3.04 -6.21
C SER A 191 0.23 -3.06 -7.56
N ARG A 192 -0.19 -2.22 -8.50
CA ARG A 192 0.45 -2.14 -9.82
C ARG A 192 1.82 -1.45 -9.76
N ALA A 193 2.00 -0.46 -8.89
CA ALA A 193 3.29 0.20 -8.67
C ALA A 193 4.36 -0.76 -8.13
N VAL A 194 3.98 -1.65 -7.21
CA VAL A 194 4.86 -2.74 -6.73
C VAL A 194 5.29 -3.66 -7.87
N LEU A 195 4.41 -3.89 -8.85
CA LEU A 195 4.68 -4.69 -10.04
C LEU A 195 5.36 -3.92 -11.17
N GLY A 196 5.71 -2.64 -10.97
CA GLY A 196 6.34 -1.78 -11.99
C GLY A 196 5.42 -1.42 -13.16
N ARG A 197 4.10 -1.60 -13.04
CA ARG A 197 3.14 -1.34 -14.11
C ARG A 197 2.52 0.06 -14.00
N PRO A 198 2.43 0.82 -15.10
CA PRO A 198 1.71 2.09 -15.10
C PRO A 198 0.21 1.88 -14.84
N VAL A 199 -0.43 2.90 -14.25
CA VAL A 199 -1.86 2.91 -13.93
C VAL A 199 -2.44 4.26 -14.27
N SER A 200 -3.48 4.27 -15.11
CA SER A 200 -4.30 5.45 -15.36
C SER A 200 -5.50 5.52 -14.40
N LEU A 201 -6.09 6.71 -14.22
CA LEU A 201 -7.26 6.91 -13.35
C LEU A 201 -8.47 6.09 -13.79
N GLY A 202 -8.73 6.03 -15.10
CA GLY A 202 -9.82 5.23 -15.66
C GLY A 202 -9.64 3.72 -15.45
N GLU A 203 -8.40 3.23 -15.54
CA GLU A 203 -8.09 1.83 -15.22
C GLU A 203 -8.28 1.53 -13.73
N ALA A 204 -7.81 2.41 -12.84
CA ALA A 204 -7.98 2.26 -11.40
C ALA A 204 -9.47 2.23 -11.01
N TRP A 205 -10.31 3.04 -11.66
CA TRP A 205 -11.77 3.01 -11.48
C TRP A 205 -12.39 1.71 -12.00
N ARG A 206 -12.02 1.28 -13.20
CA ARG A 206 -12.57 0.06 -13.83
C ARG A 206 -12.24 -1.20 -13.04
N ASP A 207 -11.05 -1.26 -12.46
CA ASP A 207 -10.61 -2.39 -11.64
C ASP A 207 -11.25 -2.39 -10.25
N SER A 208 -11.51 -1.21 -9.66
CA SER A 208 -12.05 -1.06 -8.30
C SER A 208 -13.59 -1.12 -8.22
N ARG A 209 -14.31 -0.60 -9.22
CA ARG A 209 -15.79 -0.52 -9.23
C ARG A 209 -16.53 -1.82 -8.86
N PRO A 210 -16.11 -3.04 -9.28
CA PRO A 210 -16.87 -4.25 -8.99
C PRO A 210 -16.81 -4.64 -7.52
N GLN A 211 -15.85 -4.09 -6.78
CA GLN A 211 -15.57 -4.43 -5.40
C GLN A 211 -16.07 -3.35 -4.41
N LEU A 212 -16.56 -2.20 -4.90
CA LEU A 212 -17.01 -1.08 -4.05
C LEU A 212 -18.12 -1.48 -3.08
N LEU A 213 -19.13 -2.25 -3.52
CA LEU A 213 -20.20 -2.70 -2.62
C LEU A 213 -19.68 -3.65 -1.53
N ARG A 214 -18.71 -4.51 -1.88
CA ARG A 214 -18.09 -5.42 -0.92
C ARG A 214 -17.20 -4.68 0.07
N LEU A 215 -16.46 -3.66 -0.39
CA LEU A 215 -15.70 -2.76 0.47
C LEU A 215 -16.61 -1.94 1.36
N LEU A 216 -17.72 -1.41 0.84
CA LEU A 216 -18.70 -0.68 1.64
C LEU A 216 -19.24 -1.57 2.77
N GLY A 217 -19.64 -2.79 2.46
CA GLY A 217 -20.06 -3.77 3.46
C GLY A 217 -18.95 -4.11 4.46
N LEU A 218 -17.70 -4.23 4.02
CA LEU A 218 -16.55 -4.46 4.89
C LEU A 218 -16.30 -3.27 5.83
N THR A 219 -16.25 -2.05 5.30
CA THR A 219 -16.00 -0.83 6.06
C THR A 219 -17.13 -0.57 7.06
N LEU A 220 -18.39 -0.77 6.66
CA LEU A 220 -19.53 -0.70 7.57
C LEU A 220 -19.46 -1.76 8.66
N LEU A 221 -19.11 -3.01 8.33
CA LEU A 221 -19.00 -4.08 9.31
C LEU A 221 -17.86 -3.83 10.30
N VAL A 222 -16.69 -3.39 9.83
CA VAL A 222 -15.55 -3.03 10.68
C VAL A 222 -15.91 -1.83 11.55
N GLY A 223 -16.51 -0.79 10.98
CA GLY A 223 -17.00 0.39 11.71
C GLY A 223 -17.99 0.01 12.80
N LEU A 224 -18.99 -0.81 12.47
CA LEU A 224 -19.99 -1.29 13.43
C LEU A 224 -19.36 -2.12 14.56
N VAL A 225 -18.39 -2.98 14.26
CA VAL A 225 -17.70 -3.79 15.28
C VAL A 225 -16.84 -2.91 16.20
N VAL A 226 -16.14 -1.92 15.65
CA VAL A 226 -15.30 -0.99 16.42
C VAL A 226 -16.15 -0.04 17.27
N THR A 227 -17.14 0.63 16.68
CA THR A 227 -18.06 1.52 17.40
C THR A 227 -18.93 0.74 18.38
N GLY A 228 -19.37 -0.45 18.00
CA GLY A 228 -20.12 -1.36 18.86
C GLY A 228 -19.37 -1.68 20.15
N ALA A 229 -18.05 -1.93 20.08
CA ALA A 229 -17.24 -2.16 21.28
C ALA A 229 -17.25 -0.97 22.25
N ILE A 230 -17.24 0.26 21.74
CA ILE A 230 -17.31 1.48 22.56
C ILE A 230 -18.71 1.60 23.17
N VAL A 231 -19.76 1.45 22.37
CA VAL A 231 -21.17 1.51 22.84
C VAL A 231 -21.43 0.45 23.90
N LEU A 232 -21.00 -0.80 23.66
CA LEU A 232 -21.11 -1.90 24.63
C LEU A 232 -20.35 -1.61 25.93
N GLY A 233 -19.19 -0.96 25.83
CA GLY A 233 -18.42 -0.51 26.98
C GLY A 233 -19.15 0.55 27.81
N THR A 234 -19.78 1.54 27.16
CA THR A 234 -20.48 2.63 27.86
C THR A 234 -21.88 2.27 28.35
N LEU A 235 -22.52 1.24 27.78
CA LEU A 235 -23.89 0.82 28.08
C LEU A 235 -24.20 0.72 29.58
N PRO A 236 -23.39 0.06 30.43
CA PRO A 236 -23.68 -0.05 31.86
C PRO A 236 -23.76 1.31 32.56
N GLY A 237 -22.87 2.25 32.20
CA GLY A 237 -22.87 3.60 32.77
C GLY A 237 -24.08 4.43 32.33
N VAL A 238 -24.45 4.31 31.05
CA VAL A 238 -25.64 4.97 30.50
C VAL A 238 -26.91 4.47 31.19
N LEU A 239 -27.06 3.14 31.35
CA LEU A 239 -28.21 2.55 32.04
C LEU A 239 -28.30 3.00 33.50
N LEU A 240 -27.18 3.09 34.22
CA LEU A 240 -27.13 3.56 35.60
C LEU A 240 -27.44 5.06 35.73
N ALA A 241 -27.03 5.87 34.74
CA ALA A 241 -27.40 7.28 34.70
C ALA A 241 -28.92 7.45 34.54
N PHE A 242 -29.55 6.67 33.66
CA PHE A 242 -31.00 6.66 33.47
C PHE A 242 -31.78 6.13 34.68
N SER A 243 -31.16 5.31 35.54
CA SER A 243 -31.79 4.82 36.76
C SER A 243 -31.75 5.83 37.93
N GLY A 244 -31.25 7.05 37.72
CA GLY A 244 -31.24 8.14 38.71
C GLY A 244 -29.90 8.38 39.41
N SER A 245 -28.87 7.58 39.15
CA SER A 245 -27.51 7.79 39.68
C SER A 245 -26.61 8.39 38.59
N THR A 246 -26.76 9.68 38.30
CA THR A 246 -25.97 10.39 37.28
C THR A 246 -24.46 10.36 37.58
N ALA A 247 -24.03 10.59 38.82
CA ALA A 247 -22.61 10.57 39.18
C ALA A 247 -21.99 9.16 38.98
N GLY A 248 -22.65 8.12 39.50
CA GLY A 248 -22.20 6.73 39.34
C GLY A 248 -22.22 6.28 37.87
N GLY A 249 -23.27 6.67 37.13
CA GLY A 249 -23.40 6.36 35.70
C GLY A 249 -22.32 7.02 34.86
N THR A 250 -21.96 8.27 35.13
CA THR A 250 -20.85 8.97 34.46
C THR A 250 -19.52 8.28 34.72
N VAL A 251 -19.19 7.96 35.98
CA VAL A 251 -17.92 7.28 36.32
C VAL A 251 -17.85 5.91 35.64
N LEU A 252 -18.91 5.11 35.73
CA LEU A 252 -18.96 3.78 35.12
C LEU A 252 -18.93 3.86 33.59
N GLY A 253 -19.59 4.86 33.00
CA GLY A 253 -19.61 5.11 31.56
C GLY A 253 -18.24 5.51 31.04
N LEU A 254 -17.49 6.33 31.77
CA LEU A 254 -16.11 6.68 31.43
C LEU A 254 -15.16 5.48 31.53
N LEU A 255 -15.24 4.69 32.60
CA LEU A 255 -14.43 3.49 32.77
C LEU A 255 -14.73 2.45 31.69
N GLY A 256 -16.02 2.19 31.45
CA GLY A 256 -16.48 1.27 30.42
C GLY A 256 -16.15 1.76 29.01
N GLY A 257 -16.28 3.06 28.76
CA GLY A 257 -15.87 3.71 27.50
C GLY A 257 -14.36 3.60 27.26
N PHE A 258 -13.54 3.81 28.28
CA PHE A 258 -12.09 3.61 28.18
C PHE A 258 -11.73 2.15 27.85
N ALA A 259 -12.33 1.18 28.54
CA ALA A 259 -12.17 -0.24 28.20
C ALA A 259 -12.65 -0.53 26.77
N GLY A 260 -13.78 0.05 26.36
CA GLY A 260 -14.32 -0.03 25.01
C GLY A 260 -13.37 0.53 23.96
N ILE A 261 -12.68 1.64 24.24
CA ILE A 261 -11.64 2.22 23.38
C ILE A 261 -10.46 1.26 23.22
N LEU A 262 -9.98 0.63 24.30
CA LEU A 262 -8.89 -0.34 24.21
C LEU A 262 -9.26 -1.53 23.32
N VAL A 263 -10.48 -2.04 23.45
CA VAL A 263 -11.02 -3.11 22.59
C VAL A 263 -11.18 -2.61 21.15
N ALA A 264 -11.68 -1.39 20.95
CA ALA A 264 -11.84 -0.77 19.64
C ALA A 264 -10.50 -0.62 18.91
N VAL A 265 -9.45 -0.15 19.58
CA VAL A 265 -8.08 -0.07 19.04
C VAL A 265 -7.56 -1.47 18.68
N TRP A 266 -7.77 -2.45 19.55
CA TRP A 266 -7.38 -3.82 19.26
C TRP A 266 -8.08 -4.40 18.03
N LEU A 267 -9.38 -4.16 17.87
CA LEU A 267 -10.19 -4.56 16.70
C LEU A 267 -9.75 -3.82 15.44
N TRP A 268 -9.50 -2.51 15.53
CA TRP A 268 -9.03 -1.70 14.40
C TRP A 268 -7.71 -2.23 13.85
N VAL A 269 -6.72 -2.49 14.69
CA VAL A 269 -5.43 -3.07 14.27
C VAL A 269 -5.64 -4.49 13.71
N ARG A 270 -6.52 -5.30 14.32
CA ARG A 270 -6.82 -6.66 13.86
C ARG A 270 -7.42 -6.69 12.45
N TYR A 271 -8.18 -5.67 12.08
CA TYR A 271 -8.92 -5.60 10.80
C TYR A 271 -8.39 -4.57 9.80
N CYS A 272 -7.32 -3.83 10.10
CA CYS A 272 -6.78 -2.80 9.19
C CYS A 272 -6.32 -3.36 7.83
N LEU A 273 -5.93 -4.64 7.78
CA LEU A 273 -5.48 -5.32 6.55
C LEU A 273 -6.62 -5.99 5.76
N SER A 274 -7.87 -5.88 6.21
CA SER A 274 -9.01 -6.53 5.57
C SER A 274 -9.34 -5.92 4.21
N ALA A 275 -9.21 -4.60 4.05
CA ALA A 275 -9.48 -3.92 2.79
C ALA A 275 -8.50 -4.34 1.66
N PRO A 276 -7.16 -4.30 1.85
CA PRO A 276 -6.25 -4.82 0.84
C PRO A 276 -6.39 -6.32 0.62
N ALA A 277 -6.74 -7.12 1.64
CA ALA A 277 -7.07 -8.55 1.44
C ALA A 277 -8.27 -8.74 0.50
N LEU A 278 -9.35 -7.95 0.68
CA LEU A 278 -10.53 -8.00 -0.16
C LEU A 278 -10.23 -7.57 -1.60
N MET A 279 -9.48 -6.47 -1.77
CA MET A 279 -9.11 -5.94 -3.09
C MET A 279 -8.19 -6.90 -3.86
N LEU A 280 -7.10 -7.32 -3.23
CA LEU A 280 -6.01 -8.03 -3.90
C LEU A 280 -6.27 -9.52 -4.05
N GLU A 281 -6.94 -10.16 -3.08
CA GLU A 281 -7.27 -11.59 -3.16
C GLU A 281 -8.68 -11.84 -3.70
N ARG A 282 -9.44 -10.78 -4.02
CA ARG A 282 -10.84 -10.84 -4.51
C ARG A 282 -11.77 -11.68 -3.63
N GLN A 283 -11.48 -11.76 -2.34
CA GLN A 283 -12.22 -12.57 -1.37
C GLN A 283 -13.56 -11.93 -0.97
N GLY A 284 -14.43 -12.73 -0.35
CA GLY A 284 -15.63 -12.21 0.33
C GLY A 284 -15.29 -11.48 1.63
N VAL A 285 -16.22 -10.66 2.13
CA VAL A 285 -16.04 -9.81 3.33
C VAL A 285 -15.56 -10.61 4.55
N ILE A 286 -16.23 -11.72 4.88
CA ILE A 286 -15.89 -12.55 6.05
C ILE A 286 -14.52 -13.23 5.87
N ALA A 287 -14.21 -13.69 4.65
CA ALA A 287 -12.92 -14.30 4.34
C ALA A 287 -11.78 -13.28 4.51
N ALA A 288 -11.97 -12.05 4.03
CA ALA A 288 -11.00 -10.96 4.17
C ALA A 288 -10.77 -10.57 5.65
N LEU A 289 -11.80 -10.56 6.49
CA LEU A 289 -11.65 -10.33 7.95
C LEU A 289 -10.86 -11.44 8.63
N ARG A 290 -11.18 -12.71 8.32
CA ARG A 290 -10.46 -13.87 8.86
C ARG A 290 -8.99 -13.85 8.43
N ARG A 291 -8.73 -13.49 7.17
CA ARG A 291 -7.41 -13.31 6.59
C ARG A 291 -6.62 -12.24 7.34
N SER A 292 -7.19 -11.04 7.49
CA SER A 292 -6.59 -9.93 8.26
C SER A 292 -6.22 -10.38 9.67
N ALA A 293 -7.16 -11.01 10.39
CA ALA A 293 -6.91 -11.49 11.75
C ALA A 293 -5.76 -12.52 11.81
N LYS A 294 -5.64 -13.41 10.82
CA LYS A 294 -4.54 -14.38 10.72
C LYS A 294 -3.19 -13.71 10.46
N LEU A 295 -3.17 -12.68 9.61
CA LEU A 295 -1.96 -11.92 9.26
C LEU A 295 -1.48 -11.05 10.44
N VAL A 296 -2.38 -10.45 11.21
CA VAL A 296 -2.03 -9.53 12.30
C VAL A 296 -1.59 -10.26 13.58
N ARG A 297 -2.11 -11.46 13.87
CA ARG A 297 -2.03 -12.14 15.20
C ARG A 297 -0.66 -12.15 15.90
N ASN A 298 0.44 -12.38 15.16
CA ASN A 298 1.80 -12.45 15.76
C ASN A 298 2.64 -11.18 15.50
N SER A 299 2.07 -10.17 14.85
CA SER A 299 2.76 -8.93 14.49
C SER A 299 1.97 -7.70 14.91
N TRP A 300 1.03 -7.87 15.85
CA TRP A 300 0.08 -6.85 16.28
C TRP A 300 0.78 -5.57 16.73
N TRP A 301 1.79 -5.66 17.60
CA TRP A 301 2.54 -4.49 18.09
C TRP A 301 3.28 -3.72 16.99
N ARG A 302 3.85 -4.44 16.02
CA ARG A 302 4.52 -3.82 14.88
C ARG A 302 3.52 -3.11 13.98
N ILE A 303 2.39 -3.74 13.68
CA ILE A 303 1.34 -3.15 12.85
C ILE A 303 0.71 -1.95 13.55
N PHE A 304 0.41 -2.07 14.85
CA PHE A 304 -0.05 -0.97 15.68
C PHE A 304 0.94 0.20 15.67
N GLY A 305 2.23 -0.05 15.90
CA GLY A 305 3.26 1.00 15.90
C GLY A 305 3.38 1.72 14.55
N ILE A 306 3.33 1.00 13.44
CA ILE A 306 3.41 1.60 12.09
C ILE A 306 2.14 2.39 11.77
N GLN A 307 0.96 1.86 12.12
CA GLN A 307 -0.32 2.55 11.96
C GLN A 307 -0.39 3.81 12.83
N LEU A 308 0.05 3.73 14.08
CA LEU A 308 0.14 4.87 14.99
C LEU A 308 1.10 5.94 14.47
N LEU A 309 2.29 5.53 14.00
CA LEU A 309 3.26 6.45 13.39
C LEU A 309 2.66 7.15 12.16
N THR A 310 1.94 6.40 11.32
CA THR A 310 1.26 6.95 10.14
C THR A 310 0.17 7.91 10.53
N LEU A 311 -0.61 7.60 11.57
CA LEU A 311 -1.64 8.47 12.12
C LEU A 311 -1.05 9.78 12.65
N VAL A 312 0.03 9.71 13.42
CA VAL A 312 0.75 10.90 13.91
C VAL A 312 1.30 11.73 12.74
N LEU A 313 1.88 11.10 11.74
CA LEU A 313 2.46 11.80 10.59
C LEU A 313 1.38 12.48 9.73
N VAL A 314 0.27 11.79 9.47
CA VAL A 314 -0.91 12.36 8.78
C VAL A 314 -1.50 13.51 9.59
N PHE A 315 -1.62 13.36 10.91
CA PHE A 315 -2.11 14.41 11.80
C PHE A 315 -1.22 15.65 11.75
N ILE A 316 0.10 15.50 11.84
CA ILE A 316 1.05 16.62 11.75
C ILE A 316 0.97 17.30 10.38
N ILE A 317 0.91 16.54 9.29
CA ILE A 317 0.75 17.09 7.94
C ILE A 317 -0.55 17.89 7.83
N GLY A 318 -1.66 17.32 8.31
CA GLY A 318 -2.95 17.99 8.31
C GLY A 318 -2.92 19.29 9.11
N MET A 319 -2.38 19.25 10.33
CA MET A 319 -2.18 20.44 11.16
C MET A 319 -1.35 21.51 10.43
N ILE A 320 -0.23 21.15 9.80
CA ILE A 320 0.62 22.12 9.08
C ILE A 320 -0.13 22.78 7.91
N ILE A 321 -0.92 22.00 7.16
CA ILE A 321 -1.64 22.49 5.97
C ILE A 321 -2.89 23.29 6.34
N GLU A 322 -3.62 22.87 7.38
CA GLU A 322 -4.90 23.47 7.78
C GLU A 322 -4.72 24.67 8.71
N LEU A 323 -3.60 24.75 9.46
CA LEU A 323 -3.35 25.85 10.39
C LEU A 323 -3.37 27.24 9.72
N PRO A 324 -2.76 27.47 8.54
CA PRO A 324 -2.91 28.75 7.85
C PRO A 324 -4.37 29.08 7.52
N ALA A 325 -5.16 28.08 7.11
CA ALA A 325 -6.56 28.28 6.79
C ALA A 325 -7.39 28.64 8.05
N SER A 326 -7.04 28.10 9.22
CA SER A 326 -7.72 28.45 10.48
C SER A 326 -7.48 29.90 10.91
N PHE A 327 -6.34 30.49 10.55
CA PHE A 327 -6.07 31.92 10.76
C PHE A 327 -6.67 32.82 9.67
N LEU A 328 -6.66 32.38 8.42
CA LEU A 328 -7.19 33.16 7.30
C LEU A 328 -8.73 33.22 7.30
N ALA A 329 -9.41 32.14 7.70
CA ALA A 329 -10.85 32.03 7.58
C ALA A 329 -11.60 33.13 8.37
N PRO A 330 -11.30 33.42 9.65
CA PRO A 330 -11.94 34.51 10.40
C PRO A 330 -11.62 35.90 9.85
N VAL A 331 -10.38 36.11 9.38
CA VAL A 331 -9.96 37.39 8.78
C VAL A 331 -10.74 37.68 7.50
N LEU A 332 -10.90 36.66 6.65
CA LEU A 332 -11.62 36.77 5.39
C LEU A 332 -13.15 36.77 5.56
N SER A 333 -13.69 36.24 6.67
CA SER A 333 -15.12 36.33 6.99
C SER A 333 -15.54 37.68 7.54
N GLY A 334 -14.60 38.54 7.93
CA GLY A 334 -14.87 39.87 8.50
C GLY A 334 -14.78 39.93 10.02
N ASP A 335 -14.51 38.81 10.70
CA ASP A 335 -14.38 38.71 12.16
C ASP A 335 -13.00 39.17 12.67
N GLY A 336 -12.04 39.36 11.75
CA GLY A 336 -10.66 39.71 12.09
C GLY A 336 -9.96 38.62 12.90
N LEU A 337 -8.87 38.99 13.58
CA LEU A 337 -8.15 38.08 14.50
C LEU A 337 -8.65 38.19 15.95
N ASP A 338 -9.57 39.10 16.23
CA ASP A 338 -10.10 39.32 17.58
C ASP A 338 -10.86 38.09 18.10
N SER A 339 -11.52 37.34 17.21
CA SER A 339 -12.16 36.06 17.57
C SER A 339 -11.18 35.04 18.15
N PHE A 340 -9.96 34.99 17.61
CA PHE A 340 -8.91 34.10 18.10
C PHE A 340 -8.35 34.54 19.45
N LEU A 341 -8.18 35.85 19.67
CA LEU A 341 -7.65 36.41 20.92
C LEU A 341 -8.66 36.34 22.07
N THR A 342 -9.94 36.50 21.76
CA THR A 342 -11.04 36.49 22.75
C THR A 342 -11.59 35.09 23.02
N GLY A 343 -11.18 34.08 22.22
CA GLY A 343 -11.72 32.73 22.30
C GLY A 343 -13.20 32.65 21.90
N THR A 344 -13.72 33.67 21.21
CA THR A 344 -15.07 33.65 20.66
C THR A 344 -15.08 32.80 19.40
N THR A 345 -16.10 31.94 19.25
CA THR A 345 -16.26 31.14 18.05
C THR A 345 -16.57 32.09 16.89
N ALA A 346 -15.68 32.14 15.89
CA ALA A 346 -15.88 32.92 14.67
C ALA A 346 -17.25 32.57 14.06
N GLU A 347 -17.94 33.58 13.50
CA GLU A 347 -19.21 33.34 12.83
C GLU A 347 -18.97 32.41 11.65
N MET A 348 -19.66 31.27 11.63
CA MET A 348 -19.49 30.24 10.58
C MET A 348 -20.10 30.71 9.25
N SER A 349 -19.52 31.71 8.60
CA SER A 349 -19.95 32.19 7.27
C SER A 349 -19.64 31.19 6.14
N TRP A 350 -20.33 31.31 4.99
CA TRP A 350 -19.97 30.58 3.76
C TRP A 350 -18.52 30.85 3.34
N THR A 351 -18.01 32.06 3.57
CA THR A 351 -16.60 32.40 3.34
C THR A 351 -15.70 31.59 4.26
N TYR A 352 -16.02 31.54 5.56
CA TYR A 352 -15.28 30.76 6.56
C TYR A 352 -15.23 29.27 6.17
N LEU A 353 -16.39 28.66 5.86
CA LEU A 353 -16.48 27.26 5.49
C LEU A 353 -15.73 26.94 4.19
N THR A 354 -15.68 27.88 3.25
CA THR A 354 -14.94 27.72 1.99
C THR A 354 -13.43 27.74 2.23
N VAL A 355 -12.92 28.67 3.04
CA VAL A 355 -11.49 28.78 3.34
C VAL A 355 -10.99 27.55 4.12
N ILE A 356 -11.72 27.14 5.17
CA ILE A 356 -11.42 25.90 5.92
C ILE A 356 -11.52 24.69 5.00
N GLY A 357 -12.54 24.64 4.14
CA GLY A 357 -12.73 23.54 3.21
C GLY A 357 -11.57 23.38 2.22
N ILE A 358 -11.01 24.48 1.71
CA ILE A 358 -9.83 24.43 0.85
C ILE A 358 -8.64 23.82 1.60
N GLY A 359 -8.41 24.24 2.85
CA GLY A 359 -7.36 23.66 3.70
C GLY A 359 -7.52 22.15 3.88
N ALA A 360 -8.74 21.71 4.21
CA ALA A 360 -9.07 20.29 4.39
C ALA A 360 -8.92 19.47 3.10
N VAL A 361 -9.26 20.04 1.92
CA VAL A 361 -9.05 19.38 0.62
C VAL A 361 -7.57 19.20 0.33
N LEU A 362 -6.76 20.25 0.53
CA LEU A 362 -5.31 20.19 0.32
C LEU A 362 -4.66 19.16 1.24
N SER A 363 -5.03 19.18 2.52
CA SER A 363 -4.59 18.22 3.53
C SER A 363 -4.94 16.78 3.16
N SER A 364 -6.21 16.52 2.84
CA SER A 364 -6.70 15.19 2.44
C SER A 364 -6.04 14.67 1.16
N THR A 365 -5.78 15.57 0.19
CA THR A 365 -5.13 15.22 -1.08
C THR A 365 -3.72 14.65 -0.87
N VAL A 366 -3.01 15.12 0.16
CA VAL A 366 -1.66 14.65 0.51
C VAL A 366 -1.71 13.42 1.42
N THR A 367 -2.63 13.39 2.39
CA THR A 367 -2.64 12.38 3.45
C THR A 367 -3.31 11.07 3.04
N LEU A 368 -4.33 11.08 2.16
CA LEU A 368 -5.02 9.88 1.70
C LEU A 368 -4.08 8.87 1.00
N PRO A 369 -3.23 9.28 0.03
CA PRO A 369 -2.25 8.38 -0.60
C PRO A 369 -1.29 7.73 0.38
N LEU A 370 -0.82 8.49 1.36
CA LEU A 370 0.13 8.02 2.35
C LEU A 370 -0.50 6.92 3.22
N SER A 371 -1.69 7.16 3.77
CA SER A 371 -2.40 6.18 4.61
C SER A 371 -2.73 4.89 3.85
N ALA A 372 -3.24 5.02 2.62
CA ALA A 372 -3.55 3.88 1.76
C ALA A 372 -2.28 3.11 1.35
N GLY A 373 -1.22 3.83 0.99
CA GLY A 373 0.08 3.26 0.63
C GLY A 373 0.69 2.44 1.76
N VAL A 374 0.75 3.01 2.97
CA VAL A 374 1.27 2.31 4.14
C VAL A 374 0.46 1.05 4.45
N THR A 375 -0.87 1.14 4.41
CA THR A 375 -1.74 -0.01 4.71
C THR A 375 -1.60 -1.12 3.65
N ALA A 376 -1.49 -0.77 2.38
CA ALA A 376 -1.27 -1.72 1.29
C ALA A 376 0.14 -2.36 1.36
N LEU A 377 1.18 -1.61 1.73
CA LEU A 377 2.53 -2.14 1.89
C LEU A 377 2.68 -3.00 3.15
N LEU A 378 2.01 -2.64 4.24
CA LEU A 378 1.89 -3.50 5.42
C LEU A 378 1.26 -4.85 5.06
N TYR A 379 0.23 -4.84 4.22
CA TYR A 379 -0.40 -6.06 3.72
C TYR A 379 0.60 -6.93 2.94
N MET A 380 1.31 -6.33 1.99
CA MET A 380 2.32 -7.04 1.19
C MET A 380 3.46 -7.58 2.05
N ASP A 381 3.96 -6.80 3.01
CA ASP A 381 4.98 -7.23 3.97
C ASP A 381 4.52 -8.44 4.79
N GLN A 382 3.29 -8.42 5.31
CA GLN A 382 2.76 -9.54 6.08
C GLN A 382 2.58 -10.79 5.22
N ARG A 383 2.19 -10.61 3.95
CA ARG A 383 2.09 -11.70 3.00
C ARG A 383 3.47 -12.31 2.73
N ILE A 384 4.48 -11.49 2.45
CA ILE A 384 5.87 -11.94 2.25
C ILE A 384 6.37 -12.73 3.47
N ARG A 385 6.22 -12.17 4.68
CA ARG A 385 6.72 -12.79 5.93
C ARG A 385 6.01 -14.10 6.30
N ARG A 386 4.72 -14.25 5.98
CA ARG A 386 3.91 -15.41 6.42
C ARG A 386 3.69 -16.46 5.35
N GLU A 387 3.80 -16.12 4.07
CA GLU A 387 3.58 -17.04 2.95
C GLU A 387 4.87 -17.41 2.23
N ALA A 388 6.03 -16.89 2.68
CA ALA A 388 7.34 -17.23 2.13
C ALA A 388 7.39 -17.08 0.60
N LEU A 389 6.82 -15.99 0.07
CA LEU A 389 6.92 -15.62 -1.35
C LEU A 389 8.40 -15.54 -1.79
N ASP A 390 9.29 -15.27 -0.83
CA ASP A 390 10.74 -15.25 -0.96
C ASP A 390 11.32 -16.61 -1.40
N LEU A 391 10.70 -17.74 -1.02
CA LEU A 391 11.13 -19.08 -1.43
C LEU A 391 10.73 -19.40 -2.87
N GLU A 392 9.55 -18.95 -3.29
CA GLU A 392 9.08 -19.11 -4.67
C GLU A 392 9.80 -18.13 -5.62
N LEU A 393 10.11 -16.91 -5.15
CA LEU A 393 10.91 -15.93 -5.87
C LEU A 393 12.40 -16.32 -5.92
N ALA A 394 12.99 -16.87 -4.85
CA ALA A 394 14.36 -17.41 -4.89
C ALA A 394 14.47 -18.65 -5.80
N ARG A 395 13.40 -19.47 -5.87
CA ARG A 395 13.30 -20.59 -6.82
C ARG A 395 13.11 -20.10 -8.27
N ALA A 396 12.33 -19.05 -8.49
CA ALA A 396 12.14 -18.43 -9.82
C ALA A 396 13.34 -17.60 -10.28
N ALA A 397 14.14 -17.04 -9.37
CA ALA A 397 15.36 -16.29 -9.64
C ALA A 397 16.63 -17.16 -9.73
N GLY A 398 16.51 -18.48 -9.58
CA GLY A 398 17.61 -19.43 -9.82
C GLY A 398 18.78 -19.32 -8.83
N VAL A 399 18.55 -18.91 -7.58
CA VAL A 399 19.63 -18.82 -6.58
C VAL A 399 20.14 -20.25 -6.25
N PRO A 400 21.44 -20.56 -6.47
CA PRO A 400 21.98 -21.89 -6.20
C PRO A 400 21.95 -22.18 -4.69
N GLY A 401 21.25 -23.25 -4.30
CA GLY A 401 21.24 -23.73 -2.91
C GLY A 401 19.99 -24.50 -2.48
N HIS A 402 18.89 -24.44 -3.23
CA HIS A 402 17.64 -25.14 -2.90
C HIS A 402 17.10 -26.07 -4.01
N GLY A 403 17.92 -26.34 -5.02
CA GLY A 403 17.60 -27.28 -6.09
C GLY A 403 18.78 -28.20 -6.33
N GLN A 404 18.87 -29.28 -5.54
CA GLN A 404 19.45 -30.59 -5.85
C GLN A 404 19.78 -31.29 -4.53
N GLN A 405 18.81 -32.04 -4.00
CA GLN A 405 19.19 -33.23 -3.24
C GLN A 405 19.94 -34.13 -4.23
N PRO A 406 21.17 -34.58 -3.95
CA PRO A 406 21.81 -35.60 -4.74
C PRO A 406 20.93 -36.85 -4.62
N SER A 407 20.30 -37.25 -5.72
CA SER A 407 19.72 -38.59 -5.84
C SER A 407 20.82 -39.58 -5.47
N GLY A 408 20.63 -40.26 -4.34
CA GLY A 408 21.61 -41.17 -3.77
C GLY A 408 22.14 -42.13 -4.83
N GLY A 409 23.44 -42.03 -5.12
CA GLY A 409 24.15 -43.02 -5.91
C GLY A 409 24.05 -44.36 -5.20
N VAL A 410 23.43 -45.33 -5.86
CA VAL A 410 23.49 -46.74 -5.48
C VAL A 410 24.93 -47.21 -5.73
N PRO A 411 25.67 -47.70 -4.72
CA PRO A 411 26.97 -48.30 -4.96
C PRO A 411 26.80 -49.80 -5.26
N GLY A 412 27.38 -50.24 -6.38
CA GLY A 412 27.81 -51.62 -6.57
C GLY A 412 27.21 -52.35 -7.78
N ASN A 413 28.03 -52.56 -8.82
CA ASN A 413 28.68 -53.87 -8.98
C ASN A 413 29.84 -53.77 -9.97
N ALA A 414 31.02 -54.23 -9.56
CA ALA A 414 32.19 -54.39 -10.44
C ALA A 414 32.08 -55.72 -11.21
N PRO A 415 32.53 -55.80 -12.47
CA PRO A 415 32.68 -57.07 -13.15
C PRO A 415 34.04 -57.70 -12.78
N GLY A 416 34.00 -58.92 -12.25
CA GLY A 416 35.15 -59.77 -12.05
C GLY A 416 34.86 -61.17 -12.61
N THR A 417 35.77 -61.62 -13.48
CA THR A 417 35.92 -62.92 -14.18
C THR A 417 34.94 -63.25 -15.28
#